data_AF-A0A5C3M2B4-F1
#
_entry.id   AF-A0A5C3M2B4-F1
#
_cell.length_a   1.000
_cell.length_b   1.000
_cell.length_c   1.000
_cell.angle_alpha   90.00
_cell.angle_beta   90.00
_cell.angle_gamma   90.00
#
_symmetry.space_group_name_H-M   'P 1'
#
loop_
_entity.id
_entity.type
_entity.pdbx_description
1 polymer ?
#
loop_
_entity_poly.entity_id
_entity_poly.type
_entity_poly.pdbx_seq_one_letter_code
_entity_poly.pdbx_strand_id
1 'polypeptide(L)'
;MPQFSDASKVNIEGSTFNDVAGDSNTLSVLQTIQGGTVTSAGRDTNMVINYNYNTSTSVEKTSTITWSEKMRLWWARRAPPAVTVADSALQPNPPNGLKYVNLTDPDKLDFNPDAYPVLKYGGYTYWALSFDDNRYAFAVLAFDDKGTMVKRFDKYGGRYIHRIEVDKDVVRFIGQGSKYVAMRLGDITVTL
;
A
#
# COMPACT_ATOMS: atom_id res chain seq x y z
N MET A 1 -18.04 29.48 -26.07
CA MET A 1 -16.80 29.15 -25.34
C MET A 1 -17.01 27.81 -24.67
N PRO A 2 -16.31 26.71 -25.05
CA PRO A 2 -16.43 25.47 -24.30
C PRO A 2 -15.50 25.51 -23.08
N GLN A 3 -16.07 25.19 -21.92
CA GLN A 3 -15.34 24.93 -20.68
C GLN A 3 -14.78 23.50 -20.71
N PHE A 4 -13.51 23.31 -20.32
CA PHE A 4 -12.92 21.99 -20.14
C PHE A 4 -12.95 21.60 -18.66
N SER A 5 -13.61 20.46 -18.39
CA SER A 5 -13.74 19.83 -17.09
C SER A 5 -12.69 18.72 -16.89
N ASP A 6 -12.12 18.72 -15.68
CA ASP A 6 -11.55 17.61 -14.92
C ASP A 6 -10.33 16.84 -15.46
N ALA A 7 -9.19 17.05 -14.80
CA ALA A 7 -7.98 16.25 -14.96
C ALA A 7 -8.22 14.85 -14.37
N SER A 8 -8.61 13.91 -15.23
CA SER A 8 -8.77 12.53 -14.81
C SER A 8 -7.41 11.97 -14.31
N LYS A 9 -7.43 11.13 -13.27
CA LYS A 9 -6.22 10.48 -12.73
C LYS A 9 -5.79 9.35 -13.69
N VAL A 10 -4.49 9.22 -14.00
CA VAL A 10 -3.96 8.11 -14.81
C VAL A 10 -3.62 6.96 -13.87
N ASN A 11 -4.09 5.75 -14.19
CA ASN A 11 -3.75 4.54 -13.44
C ASN A 11 -2.51 3.89 -14.10
N ILE A 12 -1.40 3.82 -13.36
CA ILE A 12 -0.13 3.22 -13.83
C ILE A 12 -0.03 1.79 -13.28
N GLU A 13 -1.03 0.98 -13.55
CA GLU A 13 -1.00 -0.45 -13.22
C GLU A 13 -0.27 -1.19 -14.36
N GLY A 14 0.77 -1.97 -14.02
CA GLY A 14 1.51 -2.82 -14.97
C GLY A 14 2.88 -2.32 -15.45
N SER A 15 3.44 -1.24 -14.90
CA SER A 15 4.79 -0.78 -15.28
C SER A 15 5.90 -1.51 -14.52
N THR A 16 6.78 -2.19 -15.23
CA THR A 16 8.02 -2.77 -14.68
C THR A 16 9.15 -1.74 -14.74
N PHE A 17 9.83 -1.55 -13.61
CA PHE A 17 10.99 -0.66 -13.52
C PHE A 17 12.24 -1.53 -13.39
N ASN A 18 13.08 -1.55 -14.43
CA ASN A 18 14.33 -2.32 -14.43
C ASN A 18 15.51 -1.41 -14.11
N ASP A 19 16.39 -1.90 -13.23
CA ASP A 19 17.65 -1.27 -12.84
C ASP A 19 18.71 -1.60 -13.90
N VAL A 20 19.41 -0.59 -14.43
CA VAL A 20 20.66 -0.82 -15.16
C VAL A 20 21.75 -0.78 -14.10
N ALA A 21 22.08 -1.95 -13.55
CA ALA A 21 23.07 -2.08 -12.50
C ALA A 21 24.41 -1.44 -12.92
N GLY A 22 24.74 -0.27 -12.36
CA GLY A 22 26.01 0.40 -12.58
C GLY A 22 25.97 1.92 -12.60
N ASP A 23 24.85 2.54 -12.97
CA ASP A 23 24.73 4.00 -13.01
C ASP A 23 23.71 4.51 -12.01
N SER A 24 24.18 5.18 -10.97
CA SER A 24 23.37 5.83 -9.94
C SER A 24 22.49 6.99 -10.46
N ASN A 25 22.43 7.19 -11.78
CA ASN A 25 21.94 8.41 -12.41
C ASN A 25 20.86 8.20 -13.48
N THR A 26 20.48 6.97 -13.79
CA THR A 26 19.54 6.67 -14.88
C THR A 26 18.63 5.50 -14.51
N LEU A 27 17.36 5.80 -14.19
CA LEU A 27 16.29 4.80 -14.16
C LEU A 27 15.55 4.82 -15.50
N SER A 28 15.73 3.78 -16.31
CA SER A 28 14.99 3.57 -17.55
C SER A 28 13.69 2.81 -17.26
N VAL A 29 12.54 3.43 -17.57
CA VAL A 29 11.26 2.73 -17.61
C VAL A 29 11.15 2.04 -18.97
N LEU A 30 11.29 0.72 -19.00
CA LEU A 30 10.99 -0.09 -20.18
C LEU A 30 9.53 -0.52 -20.08
N GLN A 31 8.63 0.31 -20.62
CA GLN A 31 7.25 -0.12 -20.84
C GLN A 31 7.13 -0.60 -22.29
N THR A 32 7.02 -1.91 -22.50
CA THR A 32 6.58 -2.44 -23.80
C THR A 32 5.08 -2.21 -23.92
N ILE A 33 4.70 -1.04 -24.42
CA ILE A 33 3.35 -0.83 -24.96
C ILE A 33 3.38 -1.35 -26.40
N GLN A 34 2.39 -2.15 -26.78
CA GLN A 34 2.24 -2.64 -28.15
C GLN A 34 2.25 -1.44 -29.13
N GLY A 35 3.39 -1.16 -29.76
CA GLY A 35 3.57 -0.11 -30.76
C GLY A 35 4.09 1.26 -30.28
N GLY A 36 4.60 1.41 -29.04
CA GLY A 36 5.13 2.70 -28.55
C GLY A 36 6.61 2.66 -28.16
N THR A 37 7.37 3.70 -28.52
CA THR A 37 8.77 3.90 -28.08
C THR A 37 8.80 4.89 -26.93
N VAL A 38 9.42 4.53 -25.79
CA VAL A 38 9.65 5.44 -24.66
C VAL A 38 11.08 6.01 -24.76
N THR A 39 11.22 7.34 -24.82
CA THR A 39 12.51 8.04 -24.70
C THR A 39 12.67 8.60 -23.28
N SER A 40 13.70 8.16 -22.56
CA SER A 40 13.97 8.61 -21.19
C SER A 40 14.64 10.00 -21.17
N ALA A 41 14.20 10.89 -20.28
CA ALA A 41 14.89 12.16 -19.98
C ALA A 41 15.51 12.13 -18.57
N GLY A 42 16.74 12.64 -18.47
CA GLY A 42 17.57 12.68 -17.27
C GLY A 42 17.11 13.65 -16.18
N ARG A 43 18.03 13.88 -15.23
CA ARG A 43 17.86 14.33 -13.83
C ARG A 43 16.87 15.45 -13.47
N ASP A 44 16.27 16.20 -14.39
CA ASP A 44 15.50 17.41 -14.04
C ASP A 44 14.15 17.61 -14.74
N THR A 45 13.61 16.66 -15.50
CA THR A 45 12.30 16.91 -16.14
C THR A 45 11.28 15.79 -16.00
N ASN A 46 10.03 16.23 -15.86
CA ASN A 46 8.79 15.47 -15.79
C ASN A 46 8.82 14.25 -16.71
N MET A 47 8.35 13.09 -16.21
CA MET A 47 7.97 12.01 -17.13
C MET A 47 6.75 12.45 -17.92
N VAL A 48 6.91 12.60 -19.22
CA VAL A 48 5.81 12.70 -20.17
C VAL A 48 5.47 11.28 -20.61
N ILE A 49 4.33 10.75 -20.16
CA ILE A 49 3.80 9.48 -20.68
C ILE A 49 2.87 9.82 -21.83
N ASN A 50 3.34 9.64 -23.07
CA ASN A 50 2.51 9.79 -24.26
C ASN A 50 1.76 8.49 -24.54
N TYR A 51 0.43 8.52 -24.42
CA TYR A 51 -0.43 7.42 -24.83
C TYR A 51 -0.93 7.67 -26.26
N ASN A 52 -0.42 6.92 -27.23
CA ASN A 52 -1.04 6.85 -28.56
C ASN A 52 -2.15 5.79 -28.52
N TYR A 53 -3.40 6.22 -28.37
CA TYR A 53 -4.54 5.38 -28.71
C TYR A 53 -4.73 5.44 -30.23
N ASN A 54 -4.91 4.29 -30.89
CA ASN A 54 -5.20 4.20 -32.34
C ASN A 54 -6.64 4.68 -32.67
N THR A 55 -7.02 5.84 -32.17
CA THR A 55 -8.23 6.57 -32.53
C THR A 55 -7.87 8.05 -32.62
N SER A 56 -8.46 8.75 -33.59
CA SER A 56 -8.11 10.10 -34.06
C SER A 56 -8.31 11.26 -33.08
N THR A 57 -8.14 11.02 -31.78
CA THR A 57 -8.18 12.01 -30.71
C THR A 57 -7.15 11.64 -29.65
N SER A 58 -5.93 12.16 -29.78
CA SER A 58 -4.90 12.09 -28.74
C SER A 58 -5.29 12.99 -27.57
N VAL A 59 -5.84 12.42 -26.50
CA VAL A 59 -6.00 13.13 -25.22
C VAL A 59 -4.68 13.00 -24.47
N GLU A 60 -3.87 14.07 -24.49
CA GLU A 60 -2.68 14.16 -23.65
C GLU A 60 -3.10 14.18 -22.18
N LYS A 61 -2.90 13.07 -21.48
CA LYS A 61 -3.21 12.96 -20.06
C LYS A 61 -1.90 12.89 -19.28
N THR A 62 -1.32 14.06 -19.05
CA THR A 62 -0.04 14.21 -18.35
C THR A 62 -0.27 14.00 -16.85
N SER A 63 0.32 12.95 -16.29
CA SER A 63 0.38 12.73 -14.84
C SER A 63 1.81 12.96 -14.37
N THR A 64 2.07 14.12 -13.78
CA THR A 64 3.39 14.50 -13.29
C THR A 64 3.63 13.87 -11.92
N ILE A 65 4.40 12.80 -11.86
CA ILE A 65 4.95 12.27 -10.60
C ILE A 65 6.34 12.87 -10.42
N THR A 66 6.54 13.62 -9.35
CA THR A 66 7.82 14.28 -9.05
C THR A 66 8.91 13.26 -8.70
N TRP A 67 10.17 13.65 -8.85
CA TRP A 67 11.31 12.81 -8.46
C TRP A 67 11.31 12.46 -6.96
N SER A 68 10.87 13.39 -6.10
CA SER A 68 10.73 13.15 -4.66
C SER A 68 9.65 12.11 -4.36
N GLU A 69 8.52 12.14 -5.08
CA GLU A 69 7.46 11.13 -4.96
C GLU A 69 7.96 9.74 -5.39
N LYS A 70 8.69 9.67 -6.51
CA LYS A 70 9.32 8.42 -6.96
C LYS A 70 10.30 7.88 -5.94
N MET A 71 11.20 8.73 -5.43
CA MET A 71 12.17 8.33 -4.41
C MET A 71 11.46 7.85 -3.14
N ARG A 72 10.45 8.58 -2.65
CA ARG A 72 9.64 8.14 -1.50
C ARG A 72 9.06 6.74 -1.72
N LEU A 73 8.48 6.47 -2.88
CA LEU A 73 7.91 5.16 -3.22
C LEU A 73 8.99 4.06 -3.33
N TRP A 74 10.13 4.36 -3.95
CA TRP A 74 11.25 3.42 -4.09
C TRP A 74 11.86 3.03 -2.74
N TRP A 75 12.13 4.01 -1.88
CA TRP A 75 12.67 3.77 -0.54
C TRP A 75 11.65 3.06 0.35
N ALA A 76 10.37 3.41 0.27
CA ALA A 76 9.31 2.74 1.02
C ALA A 76 9.13 1.27 0.63
N ARG A 77 9.37 0.91 -0.64
CA ARG A 77 9.25 -0.47 -1.12
C ARG A 77 10.39 -1.38 -0.67
N ARG A 78 11.57 -0.81 -0.40
CA ARG A 78 12.76 -1.53 0.11
C ARG A 78 13.00 -1.35 1.60
N ALA A 79 12.19 -0.53 2.27
CA ALA A 79 12.30 -0.34 3.71
C ALA A 79 12.05 -1.66 4.46
N PRO A 80 12.80 -1.93 5.53
CA PRO A 80 12.50 -3.07 6.40
C PRO A 80 11.08 -2.93 6.96
N PRO A 81 10.40 -4.04 7.27
CA PRO A 81 9.10 -4.00 7.93
C PRO A 81 9.21 -3.21 9.23
N ALA A 82 8.31 -2.24 9.41
CA ALA A 82 8.26 -1.43 10.61
C ALA A 82 6.87 -1.52 11.23
N VAL A 83 6.82 -1.75 12.54
CA VAL A 83 5.58 -1.63 13.32
C VAL A 83 5.52 -0.20 13.84
N THR A 84 4.44 0.49 13.53
CA THR A 84 4.18 1.85 14.01
C THR A 84 2.81 1.93 14.65
N VAL A 85 2.53 3.05 15.29
CA VAL A 85 1.22 3.36 15.86
C VAL A 85 0.53 4.40 14.98
N ALA A 86 -0.77 4.24 14.75
CA ALA A 86 -1.59 5.18 13.98
C ALA A 86 -2.82 5.61 14.79
N ASP A 87 -3.13 6.90 14.67
CA ASP A 87 -4.28 7.54 15.30
C ASP A 87 -5.61 7.14 14.63
N SER A 88 -6.71 7.23 15.36
CA SER A 88 -8.04 6.92 14.86
C SER A 88 -8.46 7.79 13.66
N ALA A 89 -7.99 9.04 13.60
CA ALA A 89 -8.22 9.96 12.48
C ALA A 89 -7.58 9.48 11.15
N LEU A 90 -6.61 8.57 11.22
CA LEU A 90 -5.92 8.00 10.05
C LEU A 90 -6.52 6.67 9.59
N GLN A 91 -7.52 6.14 10.30
CA GLN A 91 -8.16 4.86 9.97
C GLN A 91 -9.02 5.01 8.70
N PRO A 92 -8.77 4.21 7.64
CA PRO A 92 -9.71 4.10 6.54
C PRO A 92 -11.05 3.56 7.01
N ASN A 93 -12.15 3.95 6.37
CA ASN A 93 -13.48 3.41 6.69
C ASN A 93 -13.45 1.87 6.63
N PRO A 94 -13.89 1.17 7.70
CA PRO A 94 -13.84 -0.28 7.72
C PRO A 94 -14.84 -0.85 6.69
N PRO A 95 -14.46 -1.88 5.90
CA PRO A 95 -15.41 -2.62 5.09
C PRO A 95 -16.54 -3.22 5.93
N ASN A 96 -17.69 -3.50 5.30
CA ASN A 96 -18.82 -4.11 5.99
C ASN A 96 -18.42 -5.42 6.70
N GLY A 97 -18.94 -5.63 7.91
CA GLY A 97 -18.61 -6.78 8.73
C GLY A 97 -17.29 -6.69 9.50
N LEU A 98 -16.57 -5.56 9.43
CA LEU A 98 -15.30 -5.35 10.11
C LEU A 98 -15.33 -4.13 11.06
N LYS A 99 -14.53 -4.19 12.12
CA LYS A 99 -14.37 -3.12 13.10
C LYS A 99 -12.91 -2.99 13.56
N TYR A 100 -12.49 -1.75 13.80
CA TYR A 100 -11.23 -1.45 14.48
C TYR A 100 -11.40 -1.70 15.97
N VAL A 101 -10.55 -2.54 16.53
CA VAL A 101 -10.53 -2.82 17.97
C VAL A 101 -9.08 -3.04 18.37
N ASN A 102 -8.52 -2.07 19.11
CA ASN A 102 -7.17 -2.13 19.63
C ASN A 102 -7.18 -2.24 21.17
N LEU A 103 -6.73 -3.37 21.69
CA LEU A 103 -6.63 -3.67 23.10
C LEU A 103 -5.41 -3.01 23.74
N THR A 104 -5.60 -2.40 24.91
CA THR A 104 -4.49 -1.92 25.74
C THR A 104 -3.78 -3.05 26.49
N ASP A 105 -4.52 -4.12 26.79
CA ASP A 105 -4.07 -5.32 27.51
C ASP A 105 -4.73 -6.54 26.87
N PRO A 106 -3.99 -7.60 26.50
CA PRO A 106 -4.54 -8.75 25.78
C PRO A 106 -5.58 -9.52 26.60
N ASP A 107 -5.58 -9.41 27.94
CA ASP A 107 -6.45 -10.18 28.82
C ASP A 107 -7.65 -9.36 29.33
N LYS A 108 -7.77 -8.09 28.92
CA LYS A 108 -8.87 -7.18 29.27
C LYS A 108 -9.62 -6.72 28.01
N LEU A 109 -10.77 -6.08 28.20
CA LEU A 109 -11.57 -5.50 27.11
C LEU A 109 -11.55 -3.97 27.15
N ASP A 110 -10.39 -3.42 27.52
CA ASP A 110 -10.12 -1.99 27.45
C ASP A 110 -9.48 -1.67 26.09
N PHE A 111 -9.99 -0.64 25.40
CA PHE A 111 -9.58 -0.31 24.05
C PHE A 111 -8.96 1.08 23.97
N ASN A 112 -7.95 1.25 23.12
CA ASN A 112 -7.36 2.55 22.78
C ASN A 112 -7.39 2.76 21.25
N PRO A 113 -8.38 3.50 20.72
CA PRO A 113 -8.49 3.72 19.28
C PRO A 113 -7.37 4.60 18.71
N ASP A 114 -6.71 5.41 19.54
CA ASP A 114 -5.72 6.41 19.12
C ASP A 114 -4.29 5.88 19.08
N ALA A 115 -4.09 4.63 19.52
CA ALA A 115 -2.79 3.96 19.50
C ALA A 115 -2.82 2.64 18.70
N TYR A 116 -3.43 2.63 17.52
CA TYR A 116 -3.63 1.41 16.74
C TYR A 116 -2.32 0.89 16.14
N PRO A 117 -1.92 -0.38 16.39
CA PRO A 117 -0.71 -0.93 15.80
C PRO A 117 -0.93 -1.22 14.31
N VAL A 118 -0.01 -0.74 13.48
CA VAL A 118 0.00 -0.96 12.03
C VAL A 118 1.36 -1.44 11.57
N LEU A 119 1.37 -2.27 10.54
CA LEU A 119 2.61 -2.66 9.86
C LEU A 119 2.81 -1.78 8.62
N LYS A 120 4.01 -1.23 8.46
CA LYS A 120 4.49 -0.56 7.25
C LYS A 120 5.44 -1.50 6.53
N TYR A 121 5.10 -1.91 5.32
CA TYR A 121 5.93 -2.81 4.53
C TYR A 121 5.64 -2.68 3.03
N GLY A 122 6.68 -2.68 2.19
CA GLY A 122 6.53 -2.67 0.74
C GLY A 122 5.81 -1.45 0.17
N GLY A 123 5.81 -0.31 0.88
CA GLY A 123 5.04 0.89 0.51
C GLY A 123 3.57 0.88 0.94
N TYR A 124 3.11 -0.15 1.65
CA TYR A 124 1.72 -0.29 2.11
C TYR A 124 1.59 -0.16 3.63
N THR A 125 0.40 0.21 4.07
CA THR A 125 0.00 0.17 5.49
C THR A 125 -0.97 -0.97 5.72
N TYR A 126 -0.63 -1.86 6.64
CA TYR A 126 -1.44 -3.01 6.98
C TYR A 126 -2.15 -2.80 8.32
N TRP A 127 -3.48 -2.91 8.29
CA TRP A 127 -4.36 -2.79 9.45
C TRP A 127 -5.01 -4.15 9.73
N ALA A 128 -4.90 -4.64 10.96
CA ALA A 128 -5.62 -5.83 11.39
C ALA A 128 -6.95 -5.43 12.03
N LEU A 129 -8.06 -5.76 11.38
CA LEU A 129 -9.40 -5.51 11.88
C LEU A 129 -10.02 -6.81 12.41
N SER A 130 -10.98 -6.65 13.31
CA SER A 130 -11.79 -7.77 13.82
C SER A 130 -13.09 -7.86 13.05
N PHE A 131 -13.63 -9.07 12.92
CA PHE A 131 -14.98 -9.26 12.42
C PHE A 131 -16.00 -8.82 13.48
N ASP A 132 -17.12 -8.26 13.03
CA ASP A 132 -18.21 -7.79 13.89
C ASP A 132 -18.94 -8.93 14.61
N ASP A 133 -18.99 -10.11 13.99
CA ASP A 133 -19.57 -11.35 14.52
C ASP A 133 -18.74 -12.04 15.62
N ASN A 134 -17.67 -11.40 16.07
CA ASN A 134 -16.80 -11.83 17.16
C ASN A 134 -16.07 -13.16 16.95
N ARG A 135 -15.95 -13.68 15.71
CA ARG A 135 -15.11 -14.86 15.43
C ARG A 135 -13.64 -14.58 15.77
N TYR A 136 -12.88 -15.63 16.12
CA TYR A 136 -11.44 -15.55 16.34
C TYR A 136 -10.68 -15.52 14.99
N ALA A 137 -10.87 -14.45 14.24
CA ALA A 137 -10.12 -14.15 13.04
C ALA A 137 -9.78 -12.66 12.93
N PHE A 138 -8.68 -12.38 12.24
CA PHE A 138 -8.32 -11.05 11.77
C PHE A 138 -8.59 -10.94 10.26
N ALA A 139 -9.10 -9.79 9.84
CA ALA A 139 -8.98 -9.33 8.47
C ALA A 139 -7.80 -8.35 8.41
N VAL A 140 -6.69 -8.76 7.79
CA VAL A 140 -5.52 -7.91 7.57
C VAL A 140 -5.68 -7.21 6.23
N LEU A 141 -5.82 -5.88 6.27
CA LEU A 141 -6.10 -5.04 5.11
C LEU A 141 -4.86 -4.25 4.73
N ALA A 142 -4.42 -4.33 3.47
CA ALA A 142 -3.33 -3.54 2.94
C ALA A 142 -3.88 -2.32 2.20
N PHE A 143 -3.37 -1.14 2.54
CA PHE A 143 -3.71 0.13 1.90
C PHE A 143 -2.48 0.79 1.28
N ASP A 144 -2.68 1.41 0.12
CA ASP A 144 -1.68 2.28 -0.51
C ASP A 144 -1.53 3.62 0.23
N ASP A 145 -0.66 4.48 -0.27
CA ASP A 145 -0.40 5.80 0.31
C ASP A 145 -1.56 6.80 0.16
N LYS A 146 -2.56 6.48 -0.66
CA LYS A 146 -3.79 7.25 -0.86
C LYS A 146 -4.93 6.75 0.03
N GLY A 147 -4.70 5.72 0.84
CA GLY A 147 -5.74 5.10 1.67
C GLY A 147 -6.70 4.21 0.87
N THR A 148 -6.32 3.77 -0.32
CA THR A 148 -7.09 2.79 -1.11
C THR A 148 -6.72 1.38 -0.67
N MET A 149 -7.72 0.55 -0.36
CA MET A 149 -7.48 -0.86 -0.03
C MET A 149 -7.05 -1.61 -1.30
N VAL A 150 -5.84 -2.16 -1.29
CA VAL A 150 -5.28 -2.91 -2.43
C VAL A 150 -5.36 -4.42 -2.24
N LYS A 151 -5.42 -4.90 -0.99
CA LYS A 151 -5.49 -6.34 -0.69
C LYS A 151 -6.08 -6.62 0.70
N ARG A 152 -6.65 -7.81 0.87
CA ARG A 152 -7.22 -8.31 2.12
C ARG A 152 -6.78 -9.75 2.37
N PHE A 153 -6.46 -10.07 3.61
CA PHE A 153 -6.10 -11.41 4.06
C PHE A 153 -6.88 -11.78 5.31
N ASP A 154 -7.73 -12.79 5.20
CA ASP A 154 -8.51 -13.28 6.35
C ASP A 154 -7.77 -14.47 6.98
N LYS A 155 -7.48 -14.38 8.28
CA LYS A 155 -6.71 -15.39 9.02
C LYS A 155 -7.37 -15.71 10.36
N TYR A 156 -7.63 -16.99 10.57
CA TYR A 156 -8.12 -17.52 11.85
C TYR A 156 -6.99 -17.67 12.84
N GLY A 157 -7.23 -17.33 14.11
CA GLY A 157 -6.28 -17.55 15.20
C GLY A 157 -6.23 -16.47 16.25
N GLY A 158 -6.82 -15.29 16.02
CA GLY A 158 -6.88 -14.19 16.99
C GLY A 158 -7.98 -13.20 16.64
N ARG A 159 -8.31 -12.29 17.56
CA ARG A 159 -9.22 -11.15 17.35
C ARG A 159 -8.83 -10.02 18.29
N TYR A 160 -9.30 -8.80 18.02
CA TYR A 160 -9.01 -7.59 18.78
C TYR A 160 -7.51 -7.37 18.90
N ILE A 161 -6.94 -6.60 17.97
CA ILE A 161 -5.49 -6.46 17.89
C ILE A 161 -5.00 -5.83 19.19
N HIS A 162 -3.85 -6.25 19.68
CA HIS A 162 -3.18 -5.64 20.82
C HIS A 162 -1.83 -5.09 20.38
N ARG A 163 -1.06 -5.89 19.63
CA ARG A 163 0.21 -5.45 19.04
C ARG A 163 0.58 -6.27 17.82
N ILE A 164 1.58 -5.78 17.11
CA ILE A 164 2.22 -6.49 16.01
C ILE A 164 3.68 -6.71 16.37
N GLU A 165 4.17 -7.92 16.13
CA GLU A 165 5.59 -8.26 16.28
C GLU A 165 6.14 -8.71 14.93
N VAL A 166 7.37 -8.32 14.63
CA VAL A 166 8.08 -8.76 13.44
C VAL A 166 9.37 -9.43 13.87
N ASP A 167 9.57 -10.67 13.43
CA ASP A 167 10.79 -11.43 13.62
C ASP A 167 11.24 -11.97 12.27
N LYS A 168 12.35 -11.42 11.74
CA LYS A 168 12.88 -11.71 10.41
C LYS A 168 11.80 -11.51 9.33
N ASP A 169 11.35 -12.59 8.69
CA ASP A 169 10.34 -12.61 7.63
C ASP A 169 8.93 -12.95 8.14
N VAL A 170 8.72 -13.08 9.45
CA VAL A 170 7.44 -13.46 10.05
C VAL A 170 6.85 -12.28 10.82
N VAL A 171 5.60 -11.96 10.50
CA VAL A 171 4.78 -10.98 11.22
C VAL A 171 3.75 -11.72 12.05
N ARG A 172 3.64 -11.37 13.34
CA ARG A 172 2.60 -11.85 14.24
C ARG A 172 1.64 -10.71 14.57
N PHE A 173 0.37 -10.91 14.26
CA PHE A 173 -0.72 -10.04 14.72
C PHE A 173 -1.31 -10.67 15.97
N ILE A 174 -1.04 -10.05 17.12
CA ILE A 174 -1.34 -10.61 18.45
C ILE A 174 -2.56 -9.87 19.00
N GLY A 175 -3.57 -10.61 19.40
CA GLY A 175 -4.81 -10.07 19.96
C GLY A 175 -5.18 -10.67 21.31
N GLN A 176 -6.48 -10.72 21.57
CA GLN A 176 -7.06 -11.15 22.85
C GLN A 176 -6.51 -12.52 23.32
N GLY A 177 -6.17 -12.61 24.60
CA GLY A 177 -5.63 -13.81 25.24
C GLY A 177 -4.27 -14.21 24.68
N SER A 178 -3.51 -13.24 24.16
CA SER A 178 -2.25 -13.44 23.42
C SER A 178 -2.36 -14.41 22.23
N LYS A 179 -3.57 -14.62 21.72
CA LYS A 179 -3.80 -15.43 20.53
C LYS A 179 -3.38 -14.64 19.29
N TYR A 180 -2.76 -15.30 18.32
CA TYR A 180 -2.15 -14.61 17.19
C TYR A 180 -2.34 -15.34 15.88
N VAL A 181 -2.19 -14.59 14.79
CA VAL A 181 -1.96 -15.13 13.45
C VAL A 181 -0.55 -14.76 13.02
N ALA A 182 0.17 -15.73 12.46
CA ALA A 182 1.50 -15.51 11.89
C ALA A 182 1.41 -15.54 10.36
N MET A 183 2.06 -14.58 9.70
CA MET A 183 2.11 -14.45 8.26
C MET A 183 3.54 -14.18 7.82
N ARG A 184 3.99 -14.78 6.70
CA ARG A 184 5.29 -14.40 6.13
C ARG A 184 5.15 -13.09 5.36
N LEU A 185 6.18 -12.24 5.41
CA LEU A 185 6.26 -10.99 4.64
C LEU A 185 6.07 -11.24 3.14
N GLY A 186 6.65 -12.33 2.61
CA GLY A 186 6.45 -12.75 1.22
C GLY A 186 4.98 -13.02 0.87
N ASP A 187 4.18 -13.56 1.80
CA ASP A 187 2.77 -13.89 1.57
C ASP A 187 1.86 -12.65 1.58
N ILE A 188 2.25 -11.62 2.34
CA ILE A 188 1.48 -10.37 2.45
C ILE A 188 1.94 -9.30 1.47
N THR A 189 2.94 -9.60 0.64
CA THR A 189 3.39 -8.71 -0.41
C THR A 189 2.26 -8.50 -1.42
N VAL A 190 2.04 -7.24 -1.80
CA VAL A 190 1.12 -6.86 -2.87
C VAL A 190 1.93 -6.84 -4.16
N THR A 191 2.04 -8.00 -4.81
CA THR A 191 2.61 -8.10 -6.16
C THR A 191 1.55 -7.59 -7.13
N LEU A 192 1.92 -6.61 -7.96
CA LEU A 192 1.14 -6.16 -9.13
C LEU A 192 1.41 -7.10 -10.30
#